data_AF-A0A438D5T8-F1
#
_entry.id   AF-A0A438D5T8-F1
#
_cell.length_a   1.000
_cell.length_b   1.000
_cell.length_c   1.000
_cell.angle_alpha   90.00
_cell.angle_beta   90.00
_cell.angle_gamma   90.00
#
_symmetry.space_group_name_H-M   'P 1'
#
loop_
_entity.id
_entity.type
_entity.pdbx_description
1 polymer ?
#
loop_
_entity_poly.entity_id
_entity_poly.type
_entity_poly.pdbx_seq_one_letter_code
_entity_poly.pdbx_strand_id
1 'polypeptide(L)' 'MVPPKDPYIQVRVLDDIGEVLLSDQSANLACHSMHFLKRIDAEQFISQGLMEELTD' A
#
# COMPACT_ATOMS: atom_id res chain seq x y z
N MET A 1 -5.81 17.97 18.48
CA MET A 1 -5.02 17.26 17.45
C MET A 1 -5.45 15.81 17.47
N VAL A 2 -6.05 15.31 16.39
CA VAL A 2 -6.32 13.87 16.27
C VAL A 2 -4.95 13.22 16.06
N PRO A 3 -4.51 12.29 16.92
CA PRO A 3 -3.29 11.52 16.63
C PRO A 3 -3.51 10.87 15.26
N PRO A 4 -2.54 10.96 14.33
CA PRO A 4 -2.75 10.46 12.99
C PRO A 4 -3.24 9.01 13.08
N LYS A 5 -4.39 8.74 12.46
CA LYS A 5 -4.93 7.38 12.25
C LYS A 5 -3.78 6.48 11.83
N ASP A 6 -3.79 5.24 12.33
CA ASP A 6 -2.72 4.25 12.16
C ASP A 6 -1.94 4.45 10.85
N PRO A 7 -0.61 4.71 10.95
CA PRO A 7 0.16 5.15 9.80
C PRO A 7 0.28 4.06 8.73
N TYR A 8 -0.01 2.80 9.06
CA TYR A 8 0.08 1.67 8.17
C TYR A 8 -1.27 0.99 7.99
N ILE A 9 -1.49 0.48 6.78
CA ILE A 9 -2.64 -0.31 6.39
C ILE A 9 -2.18 -1.59 5.72
N GLN A 10 -3.01 -2.63 5.82
CA GLN A 10 -2.81 -3.84 5.04
C GLN A 10 -3.48 -3.65 3.68
N VAL A 11 -2.75 -3.93 2.61
CA VAL A 11 -3.25 -3.82 1.25
C VAL A 11 -2.97 -5.10 0.47
N ARG A 12 -3.82 -5.38 -0.51
CA ARG A 12 -3.58 -6.39 -1.53
C ARG A 12 -3.34 -5.74 -2.86
N VAL A 13 -2.31 -6.19 -3.55
CA VAL A 13 -1.96 -5.76 -4.90
C VAL A 13 -2.91 -6.43 -5.90
N LEU A 14 -3.50 -5.63 -6.80
CA LEU A 14 -4.46 -6.10 -7.79
C LEU A 14 -3.78 -6.46 -9.12
N ASP A 15 -2.71 -5.77 -9.48
CA ASP A 15 -1.96 -5.96 -10.75
C ASP A 15 -0.44 -5.86 -10.51
N ASP A 16 0.40 -6.31 -11.45
CA ASP A 16 1.85 -6.34 -11.22
C ASP A 16 2.45 -4.93 -11.32
N ILE A 17 2.88 -4.38 -10.18
CA ILE A 17 3.47 -3.03 -10.10
C ILE A 17 5.00 -3.10 -10.19
N GLY A 18 5.59 -4.20 -9.69
CA GLY A 18 7.03 -4.43 -9.69
C GLY A 18 7.75 -3.72 -8.54
N GLU A 19 9.03 -3.41 -8.74
CA GLU A 19 9.86 -2.75 -7.71
C GLU A 19 9.55 -1.25 -7.64
N VAL A 20 9.07 -0.80 -6.48
CA VAL A 20 8.78 0.61 -6.21
C VAL A 20 9.59 1.12 -5.03
N LEU A 21 9.89 2.42 -5.05
CA LEU A 21 10.48 3.12 -3.91
C LEU A 21 9.34 3.68 -3.03
N LEU A 22 9.19 3.15 -1.83
CA LEU A 22 8.28 3.66 -0.81
C LEU A 22 9.01 4.70 0.05
N SER A 23 8.29 5.33 0.97
CA SER A 23 8.86 6.36 1.86
C SER A 23 10.02 5.87 2.74
N ASP A 24 10.13 4.56 3.02
CA ASP A 24 11.11 3.99 3.95
C ASP A 24 12.07 2.98 3.29
N GLN A 25 11.59 2.26 2.26
CA GLN A 25 12.29 1.13 1.65
C GLN A 25 11.82 0.93 0.21
N SER A 26 12.60 0.22 -0.60
CA SER A 26 12.08 -0.35 -1.84
C SER A 26 11.34 -1.66 -1.55
N ALA A 27 10.26 -1.90 -2.28
CA ALA A 27 9.49 -3.14 -2.18
C ALA A 27 9.09 -3.63 -3.57
N ASN A 28 9.09 -4.94 -3.76
CA ASN A 28 8.51 -5.57 -4.94
C ASN A 28 7.03 -5.87 -4.69
N LEU A 29 6.16 -5.20 -5.43
CA LEU A 29 4.71 -5.29 -5.36
C LEU A 29 4.19 -6.15 -6.50
N ALA A 30 4.22 -7.47 -6.28
CA ALA A 30 3.75 -8.46 -7.24
C ALA A 30 2.23 -8.59 -7.23
N CYS A 31 1.63 -9.00 -8.36
CA CYS A 31 0.18 -9.22 -8.43
C CYS A 31 -0.32 -10.16 -7.31
N HIS A 32 -1.43 -9.80 -6.66
CA HIS A 32 -2.07 -10.51 -5.55
C HIS A 32 -1.25 -10.67 -4.25
N SER A 33 -0.06 -10.09 -4.15
CA SER A 33 0.68 -10.06 -2.89
C SER A 33 -0.01 -9.15 -1.86
N MET A 34 0.24 -9.42 -0.59
CA MET A 34 -0.23 -8.58 0.51
C MET A 34 0.93 -7.87 1.16
N HIS A 35 0.77 -6.58 1.41
CA HIS A 35 1.80 -5.74 2.01
C HIS A 35 1.22 -4.90 3.14
N PHE A 36 2.09 -4.57 4.10
CA PHE A 36 1.79 -3.63 5.17
C PHE A 36 2.53 -2.33 4.87
N LEU A 37 1.81 -1.35 4.34
CA LEU A 37 2.38 -0.11 3.79
C LEU A 37 1.89 1.09 4.58
N LYS A 38 2.66 2.18 4.59
CA LYS A 38 2.17 3.44 5.11
C LYS A 38 0.95 3.86 4.28
N ARG A 39 -0.10 4.41 4.90
CA ARG A 39 -1.30 4.85 4.19
C ARG A 39 -0.94 5.78 3.03
N ILE A 40 0.00 6.71 3.23
CA ILE A 40 0.46 7.64 2.17
C ILE A 40 0.99 6.89 0.94
N ASP A 41 1.78 5.83 1.17
CA ASP A 41 2.41 5.08 0.10
C ASP A 41 1.39 4.20 -0.61
N ALA A 42 0.40 3.66 0.11
CA ALA A 42 -0.66 2.83 -0.45
C ALA A 42 -1.76 3.64 -1.17
N GLU A 43 -2.11 4.83 -0.69
CA GLU A 43 -3.24 5.64 -1.16
C GLU A 43 -3.08 6.05 -2.64
N GLN A 44 -1.85 6.29 -3.09
CA GLN A 44 -1.54 6.50 -4.51
C GLN A 44 -1.87 5.28 -5.38
N PHE A 45 -1.60 4.07 -4.91
CA PHE A 45 -1.86 2.83 -5.68
C PHE A 45 -3.34 2.44 -5.60
N ILE A 46 -3.97 2.65 -4.45
CA ILE A 46 -5.42 2.45 -4.28
C ILE A 46 -6.20 3.40 -5.19
N SER A 47 -5.81 4.68 -5.26
CA SER A 47 -6.47 5.66 -6.13
C SER A 47 -6.32 5.34 -7.63
N GLN A 48 -5.26 4.62 -7.99
CA GLN A 48 -5.03 4.12 -9.36
C GLN A 48 -5.75 2.79 -9.64
N GLY A 49 -6.39 2.17 -8.64
CA GLY A 49 -7.01 0.85 -8.78
C GLY A 49 -6.01 -0.30 -8.85
N LEU A 50 -4.75 -0.08 -8.43
CA LEU A 50 -3.69 -1.09 -8.40
C LEU A 50 -3.62 -1.85 -7.08
N MET A 51 -4.26 -1.34 -6.03
CA MET A 51 -4.33 -1.96 -4.70
C MET A 51 -5.73 -1.81 -4.10
N GLU A 52 -6.08 -2.73 -3.19
CA GLU A 52 -7.24 -2.63 -2.31
C GLU A 52 -6.81 -2.63 -0.83
N GLU A 53 -7.42 -1.78 0.00
CA GLU A 53 -7.23 -1.81 1.47
C GLU A 53 -8.00 -3.00 2.06
N LEU A 54 -7.31 -3.84 2.82
CA LEU A 54 -7.90 -4.94 3.55
C LEU A 54 -8.31 -4.44 4.94
N THR A 55 -9.59 -4.09 5.09
CA THR A 55 -10.22 -3.80 6.38
C THR A 55 -11.07 -5.00 6.79
N ASP A 56 -10.66 -5.72 7.82
CA ASP A 56 -11.53 -6.71 8.51
C ASP A 56 -12.56 -5.97 9.38
#